data_AF-A0A923YW78-F1
#
_entry.id   AF-A0A923YW78-F1
#
_cell.length_a   1.000
_cell.length_b   1.000
_cell.length_c   1.000
_cell.angle_alpha   90.00
_cell.angle_beta   90.00
_cell.angle_gamma   90.00
#
_symmetry.space_group_name_H-M   'P 1'
#
loop_
_entity.id
_entity.type
_entity.pdbx_description
1 polymer ?
#
loop_
_entity_poly.entity_id
_entity_poly.type
_entity_poly.pdbx_seq_one_letter_code
_entity_poly.pdbx_strand_id
1 'polypeptide(L)'
;KYLQCERGLFELKYFFTSGIASNDGGDASSALAVKDRIARLIAVEPAAVPLSDDKLVDLLQAEGFDIARRTVAKYREALGLGSSVARRRAKLLDVAA
;
A
#
# COMPACT_ATOMS: atom_id res chain seq x y z
N LYS A 1 -1.48 -11.39 24.97
CA LYS A 1 -1.77 -12.69 24.32
C LYS A 1 -1.00 -12.75 23.01
N TYR A 2 -0.33 -13.88 22.72
CA TYR A 2 0.55 -14.05 21.57
C TYR A 2 0.11 -15.28 20.77
N LEU A 3 0.30 -15.25 19.45
CA LEU A 3 0.03 -16.34 18.51
C LEU A 3 1.35 -16.78 17.90
N GLN A 4 1.68 -18.06 18.02
CA GLN A 4 2.83 -18.67 17.36
C GLN A 4 2.37 -19.34 16.07
N CYS A 5 3.01 -19.00 14.96
CA CYS A 5 2.79 -19.60 13.64
C CYS A 5 4.14 -20.01 13.03
N GLU A 6 4.11 -20.74 11.91
CA GLU A 6 5.33 -21.13 11.17
C GLU A 6 6.19 -19.92 10.74
N ARG A 7 5.57 -18.75 10.58
CA ARG A 7 6.25 -17.49 10.23
C ARG A 7 6.76 -16.71 11.44
N GLY A 8 6.55 -17.18 12.67
CA GLY A 8 7.04 -16.56 13.91
C GLY A 8 5.97 -16.33 14.98
N LEU A 9 6.36 -15.62 16.04
CA LEU A 9 5.50 -15.26 17.17
C LEU A 9 4.99 -13.82 17.01
N PHE A 10 3.66 -13.64 17.02
CA PHE A 10 3.01 -12.35 16.83
C PHE A 10 2.11 -11.99 18.01
N GLU A 11 2.02 -10.71 18.35
CA GLU A 11 1.03 -10.23 19.30
C GLU A 11 -0.37 -10.32 18.71
N LEU A 12 -1.37 -10.80 19.45
CA LEU A 12 -2.74 -10.94 18.90
C LEU A 12 -3.29 -9.61 18.36
N LYS A 13 -2.92 -8.48 19.00
CA LYS A 13 -3.33 -7.13 18.59
C LYS A 13 -2.89 -6.75 17.17
N TYR A 14 -1.88 -7.43 16.64
CA TYR A 14 -1.40 -7.27 15.27
C TYR A 14 -2.45 -7.68 14.23
N PHE A 15 -3.32 -8.64 14.54
CA PHE A 15 -4.35 -9.13 13.63
C PHE A 15 -5.65 -8.33 13.71
N PHE A 16 -5.89 -7.62 14.81
CA PHE A 16 -7.09 -6.81 15.03
C PHE A 16 -6.83 -5.32 14.76
N THR A 17 -6.24 -5.01 13.61
CA THR A 17 -6.16 -3.61 13.16
C THR A 17 -7.52 -3.14 12.68
N SER A 18 -7.84 -1.85 12.87
CA SER A 18 -9.04 -1.22 12.30
C SER A 18 -9.14 -1.54 10.81
N GLY A 19 -10.08 -2.42 10.45
CA GLY A 19 -10.32 -2.84 9.08
C GLY A 19 -10.80 -1.67 8.23
N ILE A 20 -10.33 -1.61 6.99
CA ILE A 20 -10.85 -0.69 5.99
C ILE A 20 -12.05 -1.40 5.38
N ALA A 21 -13.23 -0.77 5.43
CA ALA A 21 -14.44 -1.33 4.86
C ALA A 21 -14.18 -1.66 3.38
N SER A 22 -14.53 -2.87 2.96
CA SER A 22 -14.51 -3.29 1.56
C SER A 22 -15.94 -3.24 1.05
N ASN A 23 -16.17 -2.63 -0.11
CA ASN A 23 -17.51 -2.31 -0.61
C ASN A 23 -18.33 -3.54 -1.06
N ASP A 24 -17.68 -4.71 -1.20
CA ASP A 24 -18.28 -5.90 -1.83
C ASP A 24 -18.68 -7.01 -0.83
N GLY A 25 -18.88 -6.67 0.45
CA GLY A 25 -19.22 -7.67 1.48
C GLY A 25 -18.11 -8.71 1.78
N GLY A 26 -16.95 -8.57 1.14
CA GLY A 26 -15.73 -9.31 1.46
C GLY A 26 -15.05 -8.82 2.74
N ASP A 27 -14.32 -9.72 3.39
CA ASP A 27 -13.63 -9.50 4.65
C ASP A 27 -12.93 -8.13 4.71
N ALA A 28 -13.23 -7.35 5.75
CA ALA A 28 -12.64 -6.04 5.97
C ALA A 28 -11.12 -6.11 5.85
N SER A 29 -10.58 -5.44 4.84
CA SER A 29 -9.17 -5.52 4.51
C SER A 29 -8.33 -4.79 5.56
N SER A 30 -7.35 -5.49 6.12
CA SER A 30 -6.47 -4.91 7.15
C SER A 30 -5.63 -3.78 6.59
N ALA A 31 -5.35 -2.76 7.42
CA ALA A 31 -4.47 -1.65 7.04
C ALA A 31 -3.06 -2.14 6.64
N LEU A 32 -2.62 -3.29 7.16
CA LEU A 32 -1.36 -3.91 6.78
C LEU A 32 -1.41 -4.49 5.37
N ALA A 33 -2.48 -5.19 5.00
CA ALA A 33 -2.64 -5.75 3.66
C ALA A 33 -2.62 -4.64 2.59
N VAL A 34 -3.28 -3.51 2.86
CA VAL A 34 -3.26 -2.36 1.95
C VAL A 34 -1.88 -1.73 1.83
N LYS A 35 -1.14 -1.58 2.94
CA LYS A 35 0.25 -1.09 2.91
C LYS A 35 1.15 -1.99 2.06
N ASP A 36 1.06 -3.30 2.27
CA ASP A 36 1.84 -4.30 1.52
C ASP A 36 1.46 -4.28 0.03
N ARG A 37 0.17 -4.08 -0.28
CA ARG A 37 -0.28 -3.95 -1.68
C ARG A 37 0.22 -2.67 -2.34
N ILE A 38 0.15 -1.52 -1.66
CA ILE A 38 0.73 -0.24 -2.13
C ILE A 38 2.23 -0.40 -2.43
N ALA A 39 2.97 -1.05 -1.52
CA ALA A 39 4.40 -1.30 -1.71
C ALA A 39 4.67 -2.15 -2.96
N ARG A 40 3.90 -3.22 -3.17
CA ARG A 40 4.02 -4.07 -4.37
C ARG A 40 3.69 -3.32 -5.67
N LEU A 41 2.62 -2.53 -5.68
CA LEU A 41 2.24 -1.74 -6.86
C LEU A 41 3.32 -0.72 -7.22
N ILE A 42 3.93 -0.07 -6.22
CA ILE A 42 5.05 0.86 -6.43
C ILE A 42 6.32 0.13 -6.86
N ALA A 43 6.59 -1.08 -6.36
CA ALA A 43 7.76 -1.86 -6.76
C ALA A 43 7.71 -2.27 -8.25
N VAL A 44 6.53 -2.55 -8.78
CA VAL A 44 6.32 -2.98 -10.19
C VAL A 44 6.09 -1.78 -11.13
N GLU A 45 6.04 -0.54 -10.61
CA GLU A 45 5.72 0.63 -11.43
C GLU A 45 6.80 0.96 -12.48
N PRO A 46 6.41 1.28 -13.74
CA PRO A 46 7.36 1.61 -14.79
C PRO A 46 8.12 2.90 -14.47
N ALA A 47 9.43 2.88 -14.68
CA ALA A 47 10.31 4.00 -14.33
C ALA A 47 9.99 5.30 -15.09
N ALA A 48 9.50 5.18 -16.32
CA ALA A 48 9.14 6.31 -17.17
C ALA A 48 7.87 7.04 -16.69
N VAL A 49 6.91 6.32 -16.10
CA VAL A 49 5.61 6.88 -15.69
C VAL A 49 5.22 6.34 -14.32
N PRO A 50 5.76 6.90 -13.22
CA PRO A 50 5.38 6.48 -11.87
C PRO A 50 3.89 6.70 -11.64
N LEU A 51 3.28 5.79 -10.90
CA LEU A 51 1.85 5.80 -10.61
C LEU A 51 1.51 6.98 -9.70
N SER A 52 0.49 7.76 -10.06
CA SER A 52 -0.05 8.78 -9.18
C SER A 52 -0.81 8.12 -8.02
N ASP A 53 -0.96 8.86 -6.92
CA ASP A 53 -1.76 8.40 -5.79
C ASP A 53 -3.22 8.10 -6.22
N ASP A 54 -3.72 8.81 -7.24
CA ASP A 54 -5.04 8.57 -7.85
C ASP A 54 -5.11 7.23 -8.60
N LYS A 55 -4.09 6.89 -9.41
CA LYS A 55 -4.01 5.58 -10.08
C LYS A 55 -3.89 4.42 -9.08
N LEU A 56 -3.20 4.64 -7.96
CA LEU A 56 -3.13 3.64 -6.89
C LEU A 56 -4.50 3.40 -6.26
N VAL A 57 -5.32 4.44 -6.08
CA VAL A 57 -6.71 4.29 -5.63
C VAL A 57 -7.51 3.47 -6.63
N ASP A 58 -7.45 3.80 -7.92
CA ASP A 58 -8.20 3.07 -8.95
C ASP A 58 -7.84 1.58 -9.00
N LEU A 59 -6.54 1.26 -8.91
CA LEU A 59 -6.06 -0.13 -8.87
C LEU A 59 -6.51 -0.86 -7.60
N LEU A 60 -6.47 -0.20 -6.45
CA LEU A 60 -6.92 -0.78 -5.19
C LEU A 60 -8.43 -0.98 -5.18
N GLN A 61 -9.21 -0.06 -5.74
CA GLN A 61 -10.65 -0.21 -5.90
C GLN A 61 -11.01 -1.35 -6.86
N ALA A 62 -10.26 -1.53 -7.95
CA ALA A 62 -10.43 -2.66 -8.86
C ALA A 62 -10.16 -4.02 -8.19
N GLU A 63 -9.34 -4.04 -7.14
CA GLU A 63 -9.04 -5.21 -6.31
C GLU A 63 -10.04 -5.40 -5.15
N GLY A 64 -11.04 -4.51 -5.02
CA GLY A 64 -12.07 -4.57 -3.98
C GLY A 64 -11.74 -3.79 -2.71
N PHE A 65 -10.62 -3.06 -2.66
CA PHE A 65 -10.28 -2.19 -1.54
C PHE A 65 -10.93 -0.82 -1.70
N ASP A 66 -11.89 -0.48 -0.85
CA ASP A 66 -12.44 0.88 -0.80
C ASP A 66 -11.53 1.77 0.04
N ILE A 67 -10.67 2.54 -0.63
CA ILE A 67 -9.70 3.42 0.02
C ILE A 67 -9.67 4.81 -0.61
N ALA A 68 -9.68 5.83 0.24
CA ALA A 68 -9.52 7.21 -0.19
C ALA A 68 -8.05 7.56 -0.48
N ARG A 69 -7.83 8.46 -1.44
CA ARG A 69 -6.52 9.03 -1.81
C ARG A 69 -5.68 9.50 -0.61
N ARG A 70 -6.31 10.17 0.37
CA ARG A 70 -5.63 10.67 1.58
C ARG A 70 -5.06 9.52 2.43
N THR A 71 -5.76 8.39 2.49
CA THR A 71 -5.33 7.19 3.21
C THR A 71 -4.17 6.52 2.48
N VAL A 72 -4.22 6.45 1.14
CA VAL A 72 -3.09 5.98 0.31
C VAL A 72 -1.84 6.85 0.55
N ALA A 73 -1.98 8.17 0.51
CA ALA A 73 -0.86 9.09 0.76
C ALA A 73 -0.26 8.90 2.17
N LYS A 74 -1.11 8.81 3.20
CA LYS A 74 -0.68 8.54 4.59
C LYS A 74 0.08 7.22 4.71
N TYR A 75 -0.40 6.16 4.05
CA TYR A 75 0.26 4.84 4.10
C TYR A 75 1.55 4.81 3.29
N ARG A 76 1.59 5.51 2.16
CA ARG A 76 2.80 5.70 1.35
C ARG A 76 3.89 6.40 2.15
N GLU A 77 3.55 7.49 2.85
CA GLU A 77 4.48 8.22 3.72
C GLU A 77 4.97 7.36 4.90
N ALA A 78 4.08 6.58 5.51
CA ALA A 78 4.44 5.66 6.58
C ALA A 78 5.40 4.53 6.12
N LEU A 79 5.44 4.23 4.83
CA LEU A 79 6.37 3.28 4.21
C LEU A 79 7.68 3.95 3.75
N GLY A 80 7.84 5.26 3.94
CA GLY A 80 9.00 6.01 3.45
C GLY A 80 9.03 6.19 1.94
N LEU A 81 7.93 5.89 1.24
CA LEU A 81 7.83 6.02 -0.21
C LEU A 81 7.53 7.47 -0.57
N GLY A 82 8.40 8.10 -1.36
CA GLY A 82 8.23 9.47 -1.83
C GLY A 82 6.96 9.67 -2.66
N SER A 83 6.53 10.92 -2.84
CA SER A 83 5.41 11.26 -3.73
C SER A 83 5.71 10.84 -5.17
N SER A 84 4.68 10.70 -6.01
CA SER A 84 4.87 10.36 -7.43
C SER A 84 5.85 11.30 -8.14
N VAL A 85 5.89 12.58 -7.75
CA VAL A 85 6.85 13.58 -8.24
C VAL A 85 8.27 13.30 -7.76
N ALA A 86 8.43 12.97 -6.47
CA ALA A 86 9.73 12.60 -5.90
C ALA A 86 10.27 11.30 -6.53
N ARG A 87 9.41 10.29 -6.72
CA ARG A 87 9.77 9.01 -7.36
C ARG A 87 10.12 9.20 -8.82
N ARG A 88 9.43 10.09 -9.54
CA ARG A 88 9.80 10.48 -10.91
C ARG A 88 11.21 11.07 -10.97
N ARG A 89 11.55 12.00 -10.07
CA ARG A 89 12.89 12.58 -10.01
C ARG A 89 13.95 11.56 -9.65
N ALA A 90 13.70 10.71 -8.65
CA ALA A 90 14.64 9.67 -8.24
C ALA A 90 14.93 8.67 -9.38
N LYS A 91 13.89 8.19 -10.08
CA LYS A 91 14.08 7.24 -11.20
C LYS A 91 14.68 7.87 -12.45
N LEU A 92 14.44 9.16 -12.72
CA LEU A 92 15.13 9.88 -13.81
C LEU A 92 16.64 10.02 -13.55
N LEU A 93 17.04 10.20 -12.29
CA LEU A 93 18.45 10.22 -11.90
C LEU A 93 19.10 8.83 -12.02
N ASP A 94 18.35 7.77 -11.73
CA ASP A 94 18.80 6.38 -11.80
C ASP A 94 18.97 5.87 -13.25
N VAL A 95 18.11 6.30 -14.19
CA VAL A 95 18.21 5.94 -15.62
C VAL A 95 19.32 6.73 -16.35
N ALA A 96 19.77 7.85 -15.78
CA ALA A 96 20.82 8.69 -16.34
C ALA A 96 22.24 8.29 -15.89
N ALA A 97 22.37 7.30 -15.02
CA ALA A 97 23.62 6.72 -14.54
C ALA A 97 23.92 5.39 -15.26
#